data_AF-A0A819LL50-F1
#
_entry.id   AF-A0A819LL50-F1
#
_cell.length_a   1.000
_cell.length_b   1.000
_cell.length_c   1.000
_cell.angle_alpha   90.00
_cell.angle_beta   90.00
_cell.angle_gamma   90.00
#
_symmetry.space_group_name_H-M   'P 1'
#
loop_
_entity.id
_entity.type
_entity.pdbx_description
1 polymer ?
#
loop_
_entity_poly.entity_id
_entity_poly.type
_entity_poly.pdbx_seq_one_letter_code
_entity_poly.pdbx_strand_id
1 'polypeptide(L)'
;MADDSQDGESVDIGHLHVDTQGNATFKRLPTNQLVEALQLSIPYSVGGLEARPAHDVLCEDFLAVEIVHFPKTGRTIPKATAPHRFSDFTISSYAPVAFRHFRENFNIKPEDYLNVTQNQRTLLPKFYGLYCYQV
;
A
#
# COMPACT_ATOMS: atom_id res chain seq x y z
N MET A 1 -48.00 10.77 -5.08
CA MET A 1 -46.79 10.44 -4.32
C MET A 1 -45.72 10.14 -5.34
N ALA A 2 -44.76 11.05 -5.52
CA ALA A 2 -43.64 10.86 -6.44
C ALA A 2 -42.60 9.97 -5.75
N ASP A 3 -42.22 8.91 -6.44
CA ASP A 3 -41.15 7.99 -6.08
C ASP A 3 -39.82 8.65 -6.49
N ASP A 4 -39.13 9.26 -5.52
CA ASP A 4 -37.83 9.89 -5.71
C ASP A 4 -36.76 8.79 -5.65
N SER A 5 -36.68 8.00 -6.73
CA SER A 5 -35.58 7.05 -6.93
C SER A 5 -34.30 7.86 -7.12
N GLN A 6 -33.53 8.03 -6.04
CA GLN A 6 -32.15 8.51 -6.10
C GLN A 6 -31.30 7.41 -6.76
N ASP A 7 -31.30 7.38 -8.09
CA ASP A 7 -30.32 6.66 -8.88
C ASP A 7 -28.95 7.31 -8.65
N GLY A 8 -28.24 6.85 -7.62
CA GLY A 8 -26.86 7.29 -7.37
C GLY A 8 -26.03 6.98 -8.61
N GLU A 9 -25.45 8.00 -9.25
CA GLU A 9 -24.65 7.82 -10.46
C GLU A 9 -23.28 7.22 -10.09
N SER A 10 -22.86 6.17 -10.79
CA SER A 10 -21.51 5.62 -10.64
C SER A 10 -20.48 6.63 -11.13
N VAL A 11 -19.43 6.90 -10.34
CA VAL A 11 -18.43 7.93 -10.64
C VAL A 11 -17.12 7.31 -11.07
N ASP A 12 -16.65 7.66 -12.28
CA ASP A 12 -15.33 7.29 -12.78
C ASP A 12 -14.33 8.45 -12.62
N ILE A 13 -13.26 8.21 -11.86
CA ILE A 13 -12.13 9.12 -11.70
C ILE A 13 -10.86 8.42 -12.20
N GLY A 14 -10.59 8.57 -13.50
CA GLY A 14 -9.45 7.89 -14.14
C GLY A 14 -9.61 6.37 -14.12
N HIS A 15 -8.76 5.66 -13.37
CA HIS A 15 -8.85 4.21 -13.19
C HIS A 15 -9.68 3.77 -11.98
N LEU A 16 -10.18 4.74 -11.20
CA LEU A 16 -11.04 4.51 -10.05
C LEU A 16 -12.50 4.55 -10.51
N HIS A 17 -13.22 3.45 -10.35
CA HIS A 17 -14.66 3.36 -10.59
C HIS A 17 -15.36 3.22 -9.25
N VAL A 18 -16.30 4.10 -8.93
CA VAL A 18 -17.12 4.05 -7.71
C VAL A 18 -18.54 3.68 -8.12
N ASP A 19 -19.02 2.54 -7.65
CA ASP A 19 -20.39 2.12 -7.91
C ASP A 19 -21.43 2.94 -7.12
N THR A 20 -22.69 2.72 -7.45
CA THR A 20 -23.84 3.41 -6.83
C THR A 20 -24.02 3.06 -5.35
N GLN A 21 -23.36 1.99 -4.88
CA GLN A 21 -23.35 1.52 -3.50
C GLN A 21 -22.14 2.05 -2.71
N GLY A 22 -21.28 2.86 -3.34
CA GLY A 22 -20.06 3.41 -2.76
C GLY A 22 -18.86 2.45 -2.75
N ASN A 23 -18.96 1.28 -3.40
CA ASN A 23 -17.80 0.40 -3.58
C ASN A 23 -16.90 0.98 -4.67
N ALA A 24 -15.65 1.23 -4.31
CA ALA A 24 -14.64 1.67 -5.25
C ALA A 24 -13.84 0.48 -5.80
N THR A 25 -13.57 0.47 -7.09
CA THR A 25 -12.65 -0.45 -7.76
C THR A 25 -11.56 0.36 -8.47
N PHE A 26 -10.31 -0.08 -8.39
CA PHE A 26 -9.19 0.55 -9.08
C PHE A 26 -8.49 -0.49 -9.93
N LYS A 27 -8.33 -0.24 -11.24
CA LYS A 27 -7.72 -1.18 -12.19
C LYS A 27 -8.31 -2.61 -12.07
N ARG A 28 -9.64 -2.71 -11.94
CA ARG A 28 -10.40 -3.98 -11.80
C ARG A 28 -10.19 -4.73 -10.48
N LEU A 29 -9.52 -4.12 -9.50
CA LEU A 29 -9.38 -4.66 -8.16
C LEU A 29 -10.29 -3.89 -7.21
N PRO A 30 -11.02 -4.56 -6.33
CA PRO A 30 -11.85 -3.87 -5.37
C PRO A 30 -10.94 -3.18 -4.34
N THR A 31 -11.30 -1.95 -3.95
CA THR A 31 -10.44 -1.07 -3.13
C THR A 31 -10.15 -1.68 -1.76
N ASN A 32 -11.08 -2.47 -1.21
CA ASN A 32 -10.86 -3.23 0.02
C ASN A 32 -9.65 -4.19 -0.08
N GLN A 33 -9.50 -4.91 -1.20
CA GLN A 33 -8.37 -5.79 -1.44
C GLN A 33 -7.06 -5.01 -1.52
N LEU A 34 -7.07 -3.83 -2.14
CA LEU A 34 -5.88 -2.96 -2.21
C LEU A 34 -5.48 -2.44 -0.83
N VAL A 35 -6.44 -1.97 -0.02
CA VAL A 35 -6.17 -1.49 1.32
C VAL A 35 -5.62 -2.60 2.21
N GLU A 36 -6.21 -3.80 2.17
CA GLU A 36 -5.72 -4.93 2.96
C GLU A 36 -4.35 -5.42 2.48
N ALA A 37 -4.09 -5.44 1.16
CA ALA A 37 -2.76 -5.74 0.63
C ALA A 37 -1.70 -4.74 1.11
N LEU A 38 -2.04 -3.44 1.19
CA LEU A 38 -1.17 -2.40 1.75
C LEU A 38 -0.96 -2.59 3.25
N GLN A 39 -2.02 -2.92 4.00
CA GLN A 39 -1.94 -3.20 5.45
C GLN A 39 -1.03 -4.39 5.76
N LEU A 40 -0.95 -5.39 4.88
CA LEU A 40 -0.02 -6.52 5.03
C LEU A 40 1.41 -6.17 4.59
N SER A 41 1.56 -5.45 3.49
CA SER A 41 2.85 -5.23 2.84
C SER A 41 3.67 -4.09 3.46
N ILE A 42 3.05 -3.00 3.88
CA ILE A 42 3.75 -1.84 4.44
C ILE A 42 4.48 -2.19 5.75
N PRO A 43 3.82 -2.80 6.77
CA PRO A 43 4.50 -3.20 8.00
C PRO A 43 5.61 -4.22 7.74
N TYR A 44 5.40 -5.14 6.79
CA TYR A 44 6.41 -6.12 6.40
C TYR A 44 7.66 -5.47 5.80
N SER A 45 7.48 -4.50 4.91
CA SER A 45 8.57 -3.81 4.24
C SER A 45 9.35 -2.96 5.25
N VAL A 46 8.66 -2.14 6.05
CA VAL A 46 9.35 -1.25 6.98
C VAL A 46 9.93 -1.98 8.19
N GLY A 47 9.23 -2.96 8.77
CA GLY A 47 9.81 -3.77 9.83
C GLY A 47 11.10 -4.49 9.39
N GLY A 48 11.18 -4.87 8.11
CA GLY A 48 12.41 -5.39 7.52
C GLY A 48 13.54 -4.36 7.36
N LEU A 49 13.19 -3.09 7.16
CA LEU A 49 14.12 -2.00 6.97
C LEU A 49 14.68 -1.48 8.30
N GLU A 50 13.83 -1.36 9.33
CA GLU A 50 14.24 -0.98 10.70
C GLU A 50 15.24 -1.98 11.30
N ALA A 51 15.18 -3.24 10.89
CA ALA A 51 16.14 -4.26 11.31
C ALA A 51 17.56 -4.06 10.72
N ARG A 52 17.70 -3.23 9.69
CA ARG A 52 19.00 -2.91 9.08
C ARG A 52 19.61 -1.67 9.75
N PRO A 53 20.93 -1.66 10.00
CA PRO A 53 21.58 -0.48 10.55
C PRO A 53 21.29 0.76 9.70
N ALA A 54 21.13 1.90 10.36
CA ALA A 54 21.02 3.19 9.68
C ALA A 54 22.38 3.57 9.07
N HIS A 55 22.37 4.04 7.82
CA HIS A 55 23.53 4.55 7.10
C HIS A 55 23.07 5.69 6.19
N ASP A 56 23.96 6.63 5.88
CA ASP A 56 23.65 7.78 5.03
C ASP A 56 23.13 7.34 3.64
N VAL A 57 22.14 8.06 3.11
CA VAL A 57 21.58 7.76 1.78
C VAL A 57 22.63 7.97 0.70
N LEU A 58 22.90 6.91 -0.06
CA LEU A 58 23.76 6.94 -1.23
C LEU A 58 22.94 7.05 -2.52
N CYS A 59 23.57 7.47 -3.62
CA CYS A 59 22.91 7.48 -4.94
C CYS A 59 22.37 6.10 -5.33
N GLU A 60 23.04 5.02 -4.91
CA GLU A 60 22.61 3.64 -5.17
C GLU A 60 21.28 3.29 -4.49
N ASP A 61 21.00 3.86 -3.32
CA ASP A 61 19.76 3.60 -2.59
C ASP A 61 18.52 4.05 -3.37
N PHE A 62 18.66 5.01 -4.29
CA PHE A 62 17.57 5.45 -5.17
C PHE A 62 17.26 4.47 -6.30
N LEU A 63 18.19 3.57 -6.62
CA LEU A 63 18.00 2.53 -7.65
C LEU A 63 17.46 1.23 -7.05
N ALA A 64 17.49 1.09 -5.72
CA ALA A 64 17.04 -0.12 -5.04
C ALA A 64 15.54 -0.36 -5.20
N VAL A 65 15.15 -1.58 -5.58
CA VAL A 65 13.76 -2.03 -5.62
C VAL A 65 13.65 -3.36 -4.90
N GLU A 66 12.87 -3.40 -3.83
CA GLU A 66 12.59 -4.62 -3.09
C GLU A 66 11.24 -5.21 -3.53
N ILE A 67 11.29 -6.39 -4.14
CA ILE A 67 10.12 -7.09 -4.64
C ILE A 67 9.78 -8.22 -3.68
N VAL A 68 8.56 -8.22 -3.15
CA VAL A 68 8.10 -9.21 -2.17
C VAL A 68 6.80 -9.84 -2.65
N HIS A 69 6.84 -11.16 -2.80
CA HIS A 69 5.68 -11.97 -3.15
C HIS A 69 4.87 -12.41 -1.91
N PHE A 70 3.55 -12.20 -1.96
CA PHE A 70 2.59 -12.55 -0.92
C PHE A 70 1.62 -13.61 -1.43
N PRO A 71 1.99 -14.91 -1.34
CA PRO A 71 1.08 -15.99 -1.69
C PRO A 71 -0.09 -16.05 -0.70
N LYS A 72 -1.27 -16.42 -1.17
CA LYS A 72 -2.51 -16.58 -0.40
C LYS A 72 -2.32 -17.51 0.80
N THR A 73 -1.58 -18.59 0.60
CA THR A 73 -1.26 -19.57 1.65
C THR A 73 -0.27 -19.06 2.70
N GLY A 74 0.32 -17.88 2.50
CA GLY A 74 1.48 -17.43 3.24
C GLY A 74 2.75 -18.20 2.85
N ARG A 75 3.89 -17.76 3.40
CA ARG A 75 5.19 -18.42 3.22
C ARG A 75 5.99 -18.34 4.51
N THR A 76 6.88 -19.30 4.74
CA THR A 76 7.78 -19.31 5.91
C THR A 76 9.23 -18.95 5.56
N ILE A 77 9.66 -19.18 4.32
CA ILE A 77 11.05 -19.01 3.84
C ILE A 77 11.02 -18.22 2.50
N PRO A 78 12.00 -17.34 2.20
CA PRO A 78 13.12 -16.90 3.05
C PRO A 78 12.73 -15.86 4.12
N LYS A 79 11.54 -15.26 4.01
CA LYS A 79 11.05 -14.27 4.97
C LYS A 79 9.54 -14.37 5.07
N ALA A 80 9.04 -14.67 6.27
CA ALA A 80 7.68 -15.14 6.48
C ALA A 80 6.60 -14.09 6.11
N THR A 81 5.60 -14.49 5.33
CA THR A 81 4.42 -13.66 5.02
C THR A 81 3.17 -14.32 5.56
N ALA A 82 2.27 -13.54 6.16
CA ALA A 82 1.02 -14.05 6.70
C ALA A 82 0.10 -14.58 5.57
N PRO A 83 -0.62 -15.69 5.79
CA PRO A 83 -1.71 -16.11 4.91
C PRO A 83 -2.82 -15.05 4.86
N HIS A 84 -3.51 -14.94 3.72
CA HIS A 84 -4.58 -13.97 3.52
C HIS A 84 -5.69 -14.53 2.63
N ARG A 85 -6.80 -13.80 2.48
CA ARG A 85 -7.99 -14.27 1.74
C ARG A 85 -7.95 -13.98 0.24
N PHE A 86 -7.02 -13.14 -0.19
CA PHE A 86 -6.94 -12.60 -1.55
C PHE A 86 -6.12 -13.49 -2.47
N SER A 87 -6.15 -13.20 -3.76
CA SER A 87 -5.21 -13.81 -4.70
C SER A 87 -3.78 -13.45 -4.33
N ASP A 88 -2.85 -14.28 -4.78
CA ASP A 88 -1.43 -14.00 -4.69
C ASP A 88 -1.15 -12.61 -5.28
N PHE A 89 -0.27 -11.87 -4.63
CA PHE A 89 0.12 -10.55 -5.11
C PHE A 89 1.59 -10.28 -4.84
N THR A 90 2.12 -9.30 -5.54
CA THR A 90 3.49 -8.84 -5.34
C THR A 90 3.49 -7.36 -5.04
N ILE A 91 4.28 -6.95 -4.05
CA ILE A 91 4.57 -5.55 -3.76
C ILE A 91 5.99 -5.25 -4.23
N SER A 92 6.17 -4.11 -4.89
CA SER A 92 7.49 -3.54 -5.14
C SER A 92 7.65 -2.28 -4.29
N SER A 93 8.65 -2.25 -3.43
CA SER A 93 9.05 -1.09 -2.62
C SER A 93 10.26 -0.44 -3.28
N TYR A 94 10.11 0.80 -3.77
CA TYR A 94 11.20 1.53 -4.43
C TYR A 94 11.94 2.42 -3.44
N ALA A 95 13.26 2.48 -3.56
CA ALA A 95 14.18 3.28 -2.76
C ALA A 95 13.91 3.24 -1.23
N PRO A 96 13.75 2.04 -0.62
CA PRO A 96 13.25 1.92 0.75
C PRO A 96 14.10 2.69 1.77
N VAL A 97 15.43 2.66 1.63
CA VAL A 97 16.37 3.38 2.51
C VAL A 97 16.21 4.89 2.38
N ALA A 98 16.09 5.42 1.16
CA ALA A 98 15.90 6.86 0.93
C ALA A 98 14.59 7.34 1.54
N PHE A 99 13.50 6.57 1.36
CA PHE A 99 12.20 6.90 1.96
C PHE A 99 12.18 6.75 3.49
N ARG A 100 13.04 5.93 4.11
CA ARG A 100 13.26 5.97 5.58
C ARG A 100 13.80 7.32 6.01
N HIS A 101 14.87 7.80 5.36
CA HIS A 101 15.45 9.09 5.68
C HIS A 101 14.51 10.26 5.42
N PHE A 102 13.75 10.22 4.32
CA PHE A 102 12.74 11.26 4.08
C PHE A 102 11.68 11.29 5.17
N ARG A 103 11.20 10.13 5.62
CA ARG A 103 10.25 10.06 6.74
C ARG A 103 10.83 10.66 8.02
N GLU A 104 12.08 10.33 8.36
CA GLU A 104 12.78 10.90 9.51
C GLU A 104 12.94 12.42 9.39
N ASN A 105 13.35 12.93 8.23
CA ASN A 105 13.50 14.37 7.97
C ASN A 105 12.18 15.15 8.06
N PHE A 106 11.06 14.52 7.71
CA PHE A 106 9.73 15.10 7.85
C PHE A 106 9.10 14.84 9.23
N ASN A 107 9.84 14.24 10.17
CA ASN A 107 9.35 13.86 11.50
C ASN A 107 8.11 12.96 11.45
N ILE A 108 8.01 12.10 10.43
CA ILE A 108 6.94 11.11 10.29
C ILE A 108 7.36 9.87 11.07
N LYS A 109 6.69 9.59 12.18
CA LYS A 109 7.01 8.42 12.97
C LYS A 109 6.56 7.15 12.28
N PRO A 110 7.16 6.00 12.62
CA PRO A 110 6.75 4.76 12.04
C PRO A 110 5.28 4.38 12.24
N GLU A 111 4.77 4.64 13.44
CA GLU A 111 3.37 4.44 13.82
C GLU A 111 2.38 5.19 12.92
N ASP A 112 2.74 6.42 12.51
CA ASP A 112 1.87 7.29 11.73
C ASP A 112 1.74 6.83 10.27
N TYR A 113 2.80 6.23 9.69
CA TYR A 113 2.73 5.73 8.30
C TYR A 113 2.12 4.32 8.20
N LEU A 114 2.17 3.53 9.28
CA LEU A 114 1.63 2.17 9.30
C LEU A 114 0.09 2.16 9.25
N ASN A 115 -0.55 3.26 9.68
CA ASN A 115 -1.99 3.35 9.71
C ASN A 115 -2.59 3.92 8.41
N VAL A 116 -2.71 3.05 7.40
CA VAL A 116 -3.24 3.37 6.07
C VAL A 116 -4.67 3.93 6.10
N THR A 117 -5.45 3.64 7.15
CA THR A 117 -6.86 4.03 7.25
C THR A 117 -7.10 5.29 8.10
N GLN A 118 -6.13 5.73 8.89
CA GLN A 118 -6.32 6.84 9.84
C GLN A 118 -6.46 8.21 9.19
N ASN A 119 -6.07 8.36 7.92
CA ASN A 119 -5.99 9.67 7.31
C ASN A 119 -6.49 9.66 5.85
N GLN A 120 -7.82 9.67 5.70
CA GLN A 120 -8.53 9.60 4.40
C GLN A 120 -8.08 10.66 3.39
N ARG A 121 -7.52 11.79 3.86
CA ARG A 121 -7.07 12.90 3.01
C ARG A 121 -5.59 12.87 2.68
N THR A 122 -4.78 12.15 3.44
CA THR A 122 -3.36 12.10 3.16
C THR A 122 -3.07 10.84 2.38
N LEU A 123 -2.64 11.02 1.14
CA LEU A 123 -2.08 9.97 0.32
C LEU A 123 -0.69 9.55 0.86
N LEU A 124 -0.49 9.44 2.20
CA LEU A 124 0.79 9.14 2.84
C LEU A 124 1.44 7.87 2.26
N PRO A 125 0.69 6.79 1.94
CA PRO A 125 1.25 5.67 1.18
C PRO A 125 1.63 6.03 -0.26
N LYS A 126 0.96 6.98 -0.94
CA LYS A 126 1.31 7.39 -2.31
C LYS A 126 2.49 8.38 -2.36
N PHE A 127 2.79 9.11 -1.29
CA PHE A 127 3.86 10.12 -1.27
C PHE A 127 5.20 9.60 -0.73
N TYR A 128 5.19 8.55 0.10
CA TYR A 128 6.39 8.15 0.85
C TYR A 128 6.79 6.68 0.69
N GLY A 129 6.14 5.97 -0.23
CA GLY A 129 6.58 4.67 -0.75
C GLY A 129 5.88 4.41 -2.06
N LEU A 130 6.61 4.32 -3.17
CA LEU A 130 6.01 3.80 -4.40
C LEU A 130 5.71 2.32 -4.12
N TYR A 131 4.43 1.99 -3.96
CA TYR A 131 3.97 0.62 -3.81
C TYR A 131 3.25 0.22 -5.10
N CYS A 132 3.92 -0.58 -5.93
CA CYS A 132 3.27 -1.20 -7.09
C CYS A 132 2.66 -2.53 -6.65
N TYR A 133 1.34 -2.63 -6.77
CA TYR A 133 0.59 -3.88 -6.63
C TYR A 133 0.47 -4.55 -8.00
N GLN A 134 0.93 -5.80 -8.11
CA GLN A 134 0.73 -6.64 -9.28
C GLN A 134 0.06 -7.95 -8.85
N VAL A 135 -1.01 -8.30 -9.56
CA VAL A 135 -1.66 -9.62 -9.52
C VAL A 135 -0.96 -10.53 -10.51
#